data_AF-A0A1J3JWV0-F1
#
_entry.id   AF-A0A1J3JWV0-F1
#
_cell.length_a   1.000
_cell.length_b   1.000
_cell.length_c   1.000
_cell.angle_alpha   90.00
_cell.angle_beta   90.00
_cell.angle_gamma   90.00
#
_symmetry.space_group_name_H-M   'P 1'
#
loop_
_entity.id
_entity.type
_entity.pdbx_description
1 polymer ?
#
loop_
_entity_poly.entity_id
_entity_poly.type
_entity_poly.pdbx_seq_one_letter_code
_entity_poly.pdbx_strand_id
1 'polypeptide(L)'
;PEFEGQTKTRLGNPEVRKIVDQSVQEYLTEYLELHPDVLESIISKSLNAYKAALAAKRARELVRSKSVLKSSSLPGKLSDCSSTDPEESEIFIVEGDSAGGS
;
A
#
# COMPACT_ATOMS: atom_id res chain seq x y z
N PRO A 1 -29.81 1.21 6.40
CA PRO A 1 -28.35 1.19 6.18
C PRO A 1 -28.04 0.26 5.01
N GLU A 2 -27.29 0.75 4.04
CA GLU A 2 -26.91 0.04 2.83
C GLU A 2 -25.47 -0.46 2.99
N PHE A 3 -25.24 -1.74 2.73
CA PHE A 3 -23.92 -2.33 2.84
C PHE A 3 -23.52 -2.97 1.51
N GLU A 4 -22.24 -2.88 1.22
CA GLU A 4 -21.65 -3.52 0.06
C GLU A 4 -21.24 -4.96 0.38
N GLY A 5 -21.78 -5.89 -0.41
CA GLY A 5 -21.53 -7.31 -0.29
C GLY A 5 -22.25 -7.99 0.87
N GLN A 6 -22.27 -9.32 0.81
CA GLN A 6 -22.98 -10.16 1.78
C GLN A 6 -22.40 -10.09 3.20
N THR A 7 -21.08 -9.82 3.33
CA THR A 7 -20.39 -9.77 4.63
C THR A 7 -20.67 -8.49 5.41
N LYS A 8 -21.37 -7.51 4.81
CA LYS A 8 -21.74 -6.23 5.44
C LYS A 8 -20.57 -5.48 6.08
N THR A 9 -19.38 -5.62 5.50
CA THR A 9 -18.15 -5.02 6.03
C THR A 9 -17.95 -3.57 5.59
N ARG A 10 -18.58 -3.15 4.48
CA ARG A 10 -18.46 -1.81 3.92
C ARG A 10 -19.81 -1.13 3.86
N LEU A 11 -19.92 0.04 4.48
CA LEU A 11 -21.13 0.86 4.44
C LEU A 11 -21.18 1.65 3.13
N GLY A 12 -22.27 1.52 2.39
CA GLY A 12 -22.46 2.09 1.05
C GLY A 12 -23.28 3.38 1.01
N ASN A 13 -23.52 4.02 2.16
CA ASN A 13 -24.35 5.22 2.29
C ASN A 13 -23.55 6.52 2.05
N PRO A 14 -23.58 7.14 0.84
CA PRO A 14 -22.81 8.35 0.55
C PRO A 14 -23.26 9.58 1.36
N GLU A 15 -24.52 9.65 1.76
CA GLU A 15 -25.09 10.71 2.61
C GLU A 15 -24.53 10.65 4.03
N VAL A 16 -24.33 9.44 4.57
CA VAL A 16 -23.75 9.25 5.90
C VAL A 16 -22.32 9.72 5.94
N ARG A 17 -21.56 9.50 4.86
CA ARG A 17 -20.19 10.02 4.73
C ARG A 17 -20.14 11.54 4.90
N LYS A 18 -21.03 12.29 4.24
CA LYS A 18 -21.06 13.76 4.35
C LYS A 18 -21.33 14.22 5.78
N ILE A 19 -22.26 13.56 6.47
CA ILE A 19 -22.61 13.89 7.86
C ILE A 19 -21.40 13.65 8.77
N VAL A 20 -20.76 12.48 8.65
CA VAL A 20 -19.58 12.14 9.46
C VAL A 20 -18.42 13.08 9.14
N ASP A 21 -18.14 13.37 7.87
CA ASP A 21 -17.07 14.27 7.45
C ASP A 21 -17.28 15.68 8.05
N GLN A 22 -18.51 16.21 8.01
CA GLN A 22 -18.84 17.51 8.59
C GLN A 22 -18.66 17.53 10.11
N SER A 23 -19.19 16.52 10.82
CA SER A 23 -19.04 16.44 12.28
C SER A 23 -17.57 16.31 12.69
N VAL A 24 -16.81 15.45 12.03
CA VAL A 24 -15.38 15.27 12.33
C VAL A 24 -14.62 16.55 12.06
N GLN A 25 -14.88 17.23 10.94
CA GLN A 25 -14.20 18.47 10.60
C GLN A 25 -14.41 19.56 11.67
N GLU A 26 -15.63 19.74 12.15
CA GLU A 26 -15.97 20.75 13.16
C GLU A 26 -15.19 20.51 14.47
N TYR A 27 -15.38 19.35 15.10
CA TYR A 27 -14.76 19.06 16.39
C TYR A 27 -13.24 18.90 16.30
N LEU A 28 -12.72 18.34 15.20
CA LEU A 28 -11.28 18.17 15.03
C LEU A 28 -10.60 19.53 14.82
N THR A 29 -11.22 20.45 14.07
CA THR A 29 -10.66 21.79 13.86
C THR A 29 -10.58 22.53 15.18
N GLU A 30 -11.68 22.56 15.95
CA GLU A 30 -11.71 23.19 17.27
C GLU A 30 -10.64 22.62 18.21
N TYR A 31 -10.52 21.29 18.26
CA TYR A 31 -9.51 20.63 19.08
C TYR A 31 -8.08 21.03 18.69
N LEU A 32 -7.77 21.05 17.38
CA LEU A 32 -6.43 21.38 16.90
C LEU A 32 -6.10 22.88 17.08
N GLU A 33 -7.09 23.77 17.03
CA GLU A 33 -6.92 25.19 17.36
C GLU A 33 -6.58 25.40 18.84
N LEU A 34 -7.18 24.61 19.73
CA LEU A 34 -6.91 24.65 21.18
C LEU A 34 -5.59 23.96 21.56
N HIS A 35 -5.06 23.06 20.71
CA HIS A 35 -3.88 22.24 20.97
C HIS A 35 -2.83 22.33 19.84
N PRO A 36 -2.14 23.48 19.70
CA PRO A 36 -1.19 23.70 18.61
C PRO A 36 0.04 22.77 18.64
N ASP A 37 0.45 22.31 19.83
CA ASP A 37 1.53 21.36 20.02
C ASP A 37 1.20 19.97 19.45
N VAL A 38 -0.05 19.52 19.65
CA VAL A 38 -0.56 18.27 19.08
C VAL A 38 -0.63 18.38 17.56
N LEU A 39 -1.13 19.51 17.04
CA LEU A 39 -1.17 19.79 15.60
C LEU A 39 0.22 19.73 14.97
N GLU A 40 1.21 20.39 15.57
CA GLU A 40 2.59 20.38 15.07
C GLU A 40 3.17 18.96 15.04
N SER A 41 2.94 18.18 16.09
CA SER A 41 3.37 16.77 16.16
C SER A 41 2.76 15.92 15.04
N ILE A 42 1.46 16.06 14.80
CA ILE A 42 0.74 15.35 13.72
C ILE A 42 1.29 15.76 12.35
N ILE A 43 1.45 17.06 12.09
CA ILE A 43 1.96 17.57 10.81
C ILE A 43 3.39 17.08 10.57
N SER A 44 4.26 17.19 11.58
CA SER A 44 5.66 16.74 11.50
C SER A 44 5.75 15.24 11.15
N LYS A 45 4.96 14.40 11.85
CA LYS A 45 4.90 12.96 11.58
C LYS A 45 4.40 12.66 10.17
N SER A 46 3.36 13.37 9.72
CA SER A 46 2.78 13.20 8.39
C SER A 46 3.75 13.61 7.27
N LEU A 47 4.47 14.72 7.46
CA LEU A 47 5.50 15.18 6.53
C LEU A 47 6.68 14.21 6.44
N ASN A 48 7.11 13.64 7.56
CA ASN A 48 8.18 12.64 7.58
C ASN A 48 7.76 11.37 6.83
N ALA A 49 6.53 10.89 7.06
CA ALA A 49 5.98 9.76 6.32
C ALA A 49 5.88 10.04 4.81
N TYR A 50 5.41 11.23 4.43
CA TYR A 50 5.35 11.66 3.03
C TYR A 50 6.72 11.69 2.37
N LYS A 51 7.73 12.28 3.02
CA LYS A 51 9.11 12.32 2.52
C LYS A 51 9.69 10.92 2.33
N ALA A 52 9.46 10.02 3.29
CA ALA A 52 9.90 8.63 3.20
C ALA A 52 9.22 7.88 2.04
N ALA A 53 7.91 8.03 1.88
CA ALA A 53 7.16 7.44 0.78
C ALA A 53 7.62 7.96 -0.58
N LEU A 54 7.86 9.27 -0.70
CA LEU A 54 8.37 9.89 -1.93
C LEU A 54 9.79 9.43 -2.27
N ALA A 55 10.67 9.33 -1.27
CA ALA A 55 12.02 8.81 -1.46
C ALA A 55 11.99 7.34 -1.92
N ALA A 56 11.15 6.51 -1.29
CA ALA A 56 10.95 5.11 -1.71
C ALA A 56 10.40 5.00 -3.14
N LYS A 57 9.43 5.84 -3.51
CA LYS A 57 8.89 5.90 -4.88
C LYS A 57 9.98 6.25 -5.89
N ARG A 58 10.77 7.30 -5.63
CA ARG A 58 11.89 7.70 -6.48
C ARG A 58 12.95 6.60 -6.60
N ALA A 59 13.27 5.92 -5.50
CA ALA A 59 14.20 4.79 -5.52
C ALA A 59 13.69 3.64 -6.39
N ARG A 60 12.40 3.27 -6.27
CA ARG A 60 11.77 2.25 -7.11
C ARG A 60 11.77 2.64 -8.59
N GLU A 61 11.46 3.90 -8.90
CA GLU A 61 11.47 4.41 -10.28
C GLU A 61 12.87 4.42 -10.89
N LEU A 62 13.90 4.81 -10.12
CA LEU A 62 15.30 4.75 -10.54
C LEU A 62 15.78 3.31 -10.80
N VAL A 63 15.37 2.35 -9.97
CA VAL A 63 15.68 0.93 -10.20
C VAL A 63 14.94 0.44 -11.45
N ARG A 64 13.66 0.78 -11.61
CA ARG A 64 12.85 0.37 -12.77
C ARG A 64 13.40 0.93 -14.08
N SER A 65 13.82 2.20 -14.12
CA SER A 65 14.40 2.80 -15.33
C SER A 65 15.75 2.17 -15.72
N LYS A 66 16.58 1.81 -14.73
CA LYS A 66 17.82 1.06 -14.95
C LYS A 66 17.58 -0.41 -15.31
N SER A 67 16.46 -0.98 -14.89
CA SER A 67 16.09 -2.38 -15.15
C SER A 67 15.57 -2.63 -16.57
N VAL A 68 15.22 -1.61 -17.35
CA VAL A 68 14.70 -1.77 -18.73
C VAL A 68 15.70 -2.51 -19.64
N LEU A 69 17.00 -2.45 -19.32
CA LEU A 69 18.07 -3.10 -20.08
C LEU A 69 18.49 -4.49 -19.55
N LYS A 70 17.91 -4.98 -18.44
CA LYS A 70 18.19 -6.31 -17.88
C LYS A 70 16.89 -7.11 -17.74
N SER A 71 16.82 -8.24 -18.44
CA SER A 71 15.69 -9.19 -18.39
C SER A 71 15.22 -9.43 -16.96
N SER A 72 13.91 -9.30 -16.74
CA SER A 72 13.23 -9.24 -15.44
C SER A 72 13.09 -10.58 -14.71
N SER A 73 13.85 -11.61 -15.07
CA SER A 73 13.90 -12.87 -14.33
C SER A 73 15.00 -12.80 -13.28
N LEU A 74 14.76 -13.36 -12.09
CA LEU A 74 15.76 -13.50 -11.02
C LEU A 74 16.78 -14.57 -11.46
N PRO A 75 17.88 -14.21 -12.16
CA PRO A 75 18.69 -15.16 -12.90
C PRO A 75 19.41 -16.07 -11.91
N GLY A 76 19.21 -17.38 -12.02
CA GLY A 76 19.81 -18.36 -11.11
C GLY A 76 19.18 -18.44 -9.71
N LYS A 77 18.04 -17.77 -9.48
CA LYS A 77 17.26 -17.90 -8.24
C LYS A 77 15.80 -18.29 -8.45
N LEU A 78 15.17 -17.82 -9.52
CA LEU A 78 13.86 -18.30 -9.93
C LEU A 78 14.03 -19.37 -11.01
N SER A 79 13.42 -20.52 -10.79
CA SER A 79 13.23 -21.55 -11.81
C SER A 79 11.84 -21.34 -12.44
N ASP A 80 11.80 -20.69 -13.60
CA ASP A 80 10.55 -20.38 -14.29
C ASP A 80 9.87 -21.66 -14.81
N CYS A 81 8.53 -21.71 -14.75
CA CYS A 81 7.74 -22.78 -15.37
C CYS A 81 7.49 -22.50 -16.86
N SER A 82 7.05 -23.50 -17.62
CA SER A 82 6.83 -23.36 -19.06
C SER A 82 5.55 -22.58 -19.42
N SER A 83 4.57 -22.51 -18.50
CA SER A 83 3.32 -21.78 -18.74
C SER A 83 3.50 -20.30 -18.45
N THR A 84 2.82 -19.46 -19.23
CA THR A 84 2.70 -18.02 -18.99
C THR A 84 1.31 -17.66 -18.43
N ASP A 85 0.40 -18.63 -18.29
CA ASP A 85 -0.94 -18.42 -17.76
C ASP A 85 -0.89 -18.41 -16.21
N PRO A 86 -1.18 -17.27 -15.55
CA PRO A 86 -1.17 -17.19 -14.10
C PRO A 86 -2.28 -18.01 -13.43
N GLU A 87 -3.34 -18.41 -14.14
CA GLU A 87 -4.39 -19.27 -13.57
C GLU A 87 -3.95 -20.73 -13.41
N GLU A 88 -3.00 -21.18 -14.24
CA GLU A 88 -2.44 -22.55 -14.19
C GLU A 88 -1.05 -22.61 -13.55
N SER A 89 -0.43 -21.44 -13.29
CA SER A 89 0.92 -21.34 -12.75
C SER A 89 0.91 -21.18 -11.23
N GLU A 90 1.81 -21.90 -10.56
CA GLU A 90 1.96 -21.83 -9.11
C GLU A 90 3.38 -21.36 -8.72
N ILE A 91 3.47 -20.58 -7.63
CA ILE A 91 4.75 -20.13 -7.09
C ILE A 91 4.99 -20.84 -5.76
N PHE A 92 6.05 -21.65 -5.71
CA PHE A 92 6.52 -22.30 -4.49
C PHE A 92 7.65 -21.48 -3.87
N ILE A 93 7.48 -21.07 -2.61
CA ILE A 93 8.51 -20.37 -1.84
C ILE A 93 9.18 -21.40 -0.92
N VAL A 94 10.43 -21.73 -1.21
CA VAL A 94 11.21 -22.74 -0.48
C VAL A 94 12.41 -22.11 0.22
N GLU A 95 12.83 -22.71 1.34
CA GLU A 95 14.02 -22.28 2.08
C GLU A 95 15.29 -22.78 1.39
N GLY A 96 15.90 -21.91 0.57
CA GLY A 96 17.21 -22.14 -0.03
C GLY A 96 17.23 -23.14 -1.20
N ASP A 97 18.41 -23.30 -1.78
CA ASP A 97 18.61 -24.11 -2.99
C ASP A 97 18.42 -25.63 -2.71
N SER A 98 18.49 -26.05 -1.45
CA SER A 98 18.34 -27.45 -1.02
C SER A 98 16.92 -28.01 -1.17
N ALA A 99 15.89 -27.17 -1.02
CA ALA A 99 14.49 -27.58 -1.14
C ALA A 99 13.89 -27.28 -2.53
N GLY A 100 14.61 -26.55 -3.40
CA GLY A 100 14.16 -26.20 -4.75
C GLY A 100 14.68 -27.10 -5.86
N GLY A 101 15.62 -28.01 -5.58
CA GLY A 101 16.27 -28.88 -6.56
C GLY A 101 15.91 -30.37 -6.46
N SER A 102 15.04 -30.74 -5.54
CA SER A 102 14.61 -32.12 -5.25
C SER A 102 13.16 -32.37 -5.64
#